data_AF-A0A1F2TZG6-F1
#
_entry.id   AF-A0A1F2TZG6-F1
#
_cell.length_a   1.000
_cell.length_b   1.000
_cell.length_c   1.000
_cell.angle_alpha   90.00
_cell.angle_beta   90.00
_cell.angle_gamma   90.00
#
_symmetry.space_group_name_H-M   'P 1'
#
loop_
_entity.id
_entity.type
_entity.pdbx_description
1 polymer ?
#
loop_
_entity_poly.entity_id
_entity_poly.type
_entity_poly.pdbx_seq_one_letter_code
_entity_poly.pdbx_strand_id
1 'polypeptide(L)'
;MRAGRILKLAGNNYIQGLAEHHREVATKQLNVVLSAAETFNAELAAVGDDTTLSPEGRAEEAKKVATAALAKLASVDIAVTTLTERTVTLEATLLNRATPPPPKDPAERLAYELHLQEIRSQLRGLSLSERTNVYRTSTDPLVLAAIETAPNTLSAPRPDGSQKLEPFVGPTEMSAVRLERAEKNDPVTATTLREVKSLAEVYRLAVNGVRKEILDEVSGVEAS
;
A
#
# COMPACT_ATOMS: atom_id res chain seq x y z
N MET A 1 28.61 -8.96 6.73
CA MET A 1 27.98 -8.84 5.39
C MET A 1 27.88 -7.37 4.99
N ARG A 2 28.69 -6.92 4.01
CA ARG A 2 28.68 -5.49 3.59
C ARG A 2 27.29 -5.01 3.18
N ALA A 3 26.90 -3.83 3.68
CA ALA A 3 25.65 -3.18 3.33
C ALA A 3 25.60 -2.80 1.83
N GLY A 4 24.40 -2.76 1.25
CA GLY A 4 24.15 -2.54 -0.17
C GLY A 4 24.28 -3.80 -1.03
N ARG A 5 24.59 -4.97 -0.48
CA ARG A 5 24.87 -6.17 -1.30
C ARG A 5 23.62 -6.65 -2.02
N ILE A 6 22.50 -6.79 -1.32
CA ILE A 6 21.23 -7.18 -1.95
C ILE A 6 20.84 -6.19 -3.04
N LEU A 7 21.00 -4.89 -2.76
CA LEU A 7 20.64 -3.84 -3.70
C LEU A 7 21.51 -3.85 -4.97
N LYS A 8 22.80 -4.14 -4.85
CA LYS A 8 23.69 -4.30 -6.02
C LYS A 8 23.31 -5.50 -6.90
N LEU A 9 22.82 -6.58 -6.30
CA LEU A 9 22.45 -7.80 -7.03
C LEU A 9 21.04 -7.73 -7.63
N ALA A 10 20.08 -7.17 -6.89
CA ALA A 10 18.67 -7.18 -7.26
C ALA A 10 18.15 -5.83 -7.80
N GLY A 11 18.91 -4.74 -7.64
CA GLY A 11 18.46 -3.39 -7.99
C GLY A 11 18.05 -3.24 -9.45
N ASN A 12 18.77 -3.88 -10.37
CA ASN A 12 18.40 -3.87 -11.79
C ASN A 12 17.05 -4.57 -12.05
N ASN A 13 16.77 -5.67 -11.35
CA ASN A 13 15.48 -6.36 -11.47
C ASN A 13 14.34 -5.48 -10.94
N TYR A 14 14.57 -4.73 -9.86
CA TYR A 14 13.60 -3.76 -9.35
C TYR A 14 13.29 -2.68 -10.38
N ILE A 15 14.31 -2.12 -11.05
CA ILE A 15 14.15 -1.08 -12.07
C ILE A 15 13.43 -1.62 -13.32
N GLN A 16 13.77 -2.82 -13.77
CA GLN A 16 13.17 -3.42 -14.96
C GLN A 16 11.66 -3.67 -14.81
N GLY A 17 11.19 -3.92 -13.59
CA GLY A 17 9.76 -4.04 -13.28
C GLY A 17 8.96 -2.73 -13.32
N LEU A 18 9.62 -1.58 -13.45
CA LEU A 18 8.97 -0.26 -13.51
C LEU A 18 8.64 0.16 -14.94
N ALA A 19 7.62 1.02 -15.06
CA ALA A 19 7.34 1.75 -16.29
C ALA A 19 8.55 2.56 -16.75
N GLU A 20 8.78 2.63 -18.06
CA GLU A 20 10.01 3.17 -18.66
C GLU A 20 10.33 4.60 -18.17
N HIS A 21 9.32 5.45 -18.12
CA HIS A 21 9.44 6.84 -17.69
C HIS A 21 9.77 7.01 -16.19
N HIS A 22 9.67 5.95 -15.38
CA HIS A 22 10.08 5.96 -13.97
C HIS A 22 11.49 5.42 -13.74
N ARG A 23 12.08 4.72 -14.71
CA ARG A 23 13.36 4.00 -14.53
C ARG A 23 14.52 4.94 -14.22
N GLU A 24 14.60 6.08 -14.88
CA GLU A 24 15.68 7.05 -14.66
C GLU A 24 15.63 7.62 -13.24
N VAL A 25 14.44 8.06 -12.80
CA VAL A 25 14.24 8.61 -11.45
C VAL A 25 14.50 7.54 -10.40
N ALA A 26 14.02 6.32 -10.61
CA ALA A 26 14.27 5.20 -9.71
C ALA A 26 15.76 4.88 -9.59
N THR A 27 16.48 4.85 -10.72
CA THR A 27 17.93 4.62 -10.74
C THR A 27 18.67 5.67 -9.92
N LYS A 28 18.32 6.96 -10.08
CA LYS A 28 18.93 8.04 -9.28
C LYS A 28 18.69 7.82 -7.78
N GLN A 29 17.47 7.46 -7.39
CA GLN A 29 17.14 7.23 -5.98
C GLN A 29 17.86 5.99 -5.41
N LEU A 30 17.92 4.91 -6.17
CA LEU A 30 18.62 3.68 -5.81
C LEU A 30 20.13 3.93 -5.63
N ASN A 31 20.72 4.80 -6.46
CA ASN A 31 22.12 5.21 -6.33
C ASN A 31 22.37 6.02 -5.04
N VAL A 32 21.42 6.82 -4.57
CA VAL A 32 21.52 7.49 -3.26
C VAL A 32 21.58 6.46 -2.13
N VAL A 33 20.71 5.43 -2.18
CA VAL A 33 20.71 4.35 -1.19
C VAL A 33 22.02 3.56 -1.22
N LEU A 34 22.54 3.25 -2.42
CA LEU A 34 23.83 2.58 -2.59
C LEU A 34 24.99 3.43 -2.07
N SER A 35 24.99 4.73 -2.35
CA SER A 35 26.03 5.66 -1.87
C SER A 35 26.06 5.73 -0.34
N ALA A 36 24.89 5.73 0.31
CA ALA A 36 24.80 5.66 1.77
C ALA A 36 25.41 4.35 2.31
N ALA A 37 25.11 3.21 1.68
CA ALA A 37 25.67 1.91 2.05
C ALA A 37 27.19 1.85 1.84
N GLU A 38 27.70 2.40 0.73
CA GLU A 38 29.13 2.43 0.44
C GLU A 38 29.90 3.29 1.43
N THR A 39 29.34 4.46 1.78
CA THR A 39 29.91 5.34 2.80
C THR A 39 29.96 4.64 4.16
N PHE A 40 28.86 3.99 4.56
CA PHE A 40 28.81 3.19 5.78
C PHE A 40 29.88 2.10 5.82
N ASN A 41 30.02 1.30 4.75
CA ASN A 41 31.01 0.24 4.70
C ASN A 41 32.45 0.77 4.80
N ALA A 42 32.73 1.93 4.19
CA ALA A 42 34.05 2.56 4.23
C ALA A 42 34.37 3.11 5.63
N GLU A 43 33.43 3.82 6.24
CA GLU A 43 33.57 4.37 7.60
C GLU A 43 33.67 3.25 8.64
N LEU A 44 32.86 2.19 8.53
CA LEU A 44 32.92 1.04 9.43
C LEU A 44 34.27 0.29 9.32
N ALA A 45 34.80 0.13 8.11
CA ALA A 45 36.12 -0.47 7.92
C ALA A 45 37.22 0.39 8.57
N ALA A 46 37.17 1.71 8.42
CA ALA A 46 38.11 2.63 9.06
C ALA A 46 38.07 2.54 10.60
N VAL A 47 36.88 2.39 11.19
CA VAL A 47 36.72 2.15 12.64
C VAL A 47 37.34 0.81 13.06
N GLY A 48 37.15 -0.24 12.25
CA GLY A 48 37.73 -1.55 12.52
C GLY A 48 39.26 -1.54 12.53
N ASP A 49 39.86 -0.78 11.60
CA ASP A 49 41.31 -0.64 11.44
C ASP A 49 41.94 0.37 12.42
N ASP A 50 41.14 1.14 13.17
CA ASP A 50 41.63 2.11 14.14
C ASP A 50 42.18 1.43 15.40
N THR A 51 43.50 1.25 15.42
CA THR A 51 44.23 0.65 16.55
C THR A 51 44.37 1.59 17.76
N THR A 52 43.95 2.85 17.65
CA THR A 52 44.00 3.82 18.76
C THR A 52 42.80 3.71 19.69
N LEU A 53 41.70 3.12 19.21
CA LEU A 53 40.48 2.91 19.98
C LEU A 53 40.51 1.57 20.72
N SER A 54 39.95 1.56 21.93
CA SER A 54 39.65 0.29 22.63
C SER A 54 38.56 -0.48 21.89
N PRO A 55 38.39 -1.79 22.17
CA PRO A 55 37.26 -2.56 21.62
C PRO A 55 35.90 -1.90 21.87
N GLU A 56 35.67 -1.40 23.08
CA GLU A 56 34.45 -0.65 23.44
C GLU A 56 34.34 0.67 22.67
N GLY A 57 35.45 1.39 22.50
CA GLY A 57 35.50 2.62 21.71
C GLY A 57 35.17 2.40 20.23
N ARG A 58 35.63 1.30 19.64
CA ARG A 58 35.29 0.91 18.26
C ARG A 58 33.81 0.55 18.13
N ALA A 59 33.23 -0.14 19.11
CA ALA A 59 31.79 -0.45 19.11
C ALA A 59 30.93 0.82 19.17
N GLU A 60 31.29 1.79 20.02
CA GLU A 60 30.58 3.06 20.10
C GLU A 60 30.74 3.91 18.83
N GLU A 61 31.92 3.93 18.21
CA GLU A 61 32.12 4.64 16.95
C GLU A 61 31.36 3.97 15.79
N ALA A 62 31.31 2.63 15.75
CA ALA A 62 30.50 1.89 14.78
C ALA A 62 29.00 2.24 14.88
N LYS A 63 28.47 2.46 16.09
CA LYS A 63 27.08 2.92 16.29
C LYS A 63 26.85 4.33 15.74
N LYS A 64 27.83 5.24 15.89
CA LYS A 64 27.73 6.60 15.31
C LYS A 64 27.73 6.56 13.79
N VAL A 65 28.62 5.77 13.18
CA VAL A 65 28.67 5.53 11.74
C VAL A 65 27.34 4.98 11.22
N ALA A 66 26.76 4.01 11.93
CA ALA A 66 25.45 3.46 11.60
C ALA A 66 24.34 4.51 11.69
N THR A 67 24.32 5.30 12.77
CA THR A 67 23.33 6.37 12.97
C THR A 67 23.41 7.41 11.84
N ALA A 68 24.62 7.81 11.44
CA ALA A 68 24.83 8.73 10.33
C ALA A 68 24.37 8.13 8.98
N ALA A 69 24.64 6.86 8.74
CA ALA A 69 24.18 6.16 7.53
C ALA A 69 22.65 6.05 7.48
N LEU A 70 22.00 5.72 8.60
CA LEU A 70 20.54 5.67 8.72
C LEU A 70 19.91 7.06 8.50
N ALA A 71 20.55 8.13 8.98
CA ALA A 71 20.11 9.49 8.71
C ALA A 71 20.18 9.85 7.22
N LYS A 72 21.18 9.37 6.47
CA LYS A 72 21.25 9.56 5.00
C LYS A 72 20.10 8.86 4.27
N LEU A 73 19.65 7.71 4.76
CA LEU A 73 18.50 6.98 4.21
C LEU A 73 17.16 7.72 4.40
N ALA A 74 17.06 8.62 5.38
CA ALA A 74 15.81 9.36 5.69
C ALA A 74 15.29 10.18 4.49
N SER A 75 16.18 10.67 3.63
CA SER A 75 15.79 11.38 2.40
C SER A 75 14.98 10.50 1.44
N VAL A 76 15.26 9.19 1.41
CA VAL A 76 14.52 8.22 0.58
C VAL A 76 13.23 7.80 1.29
N ASP A 77 13.22 7.72 2.62
CA ASP A 77 12.00 7.49 3.39
C ASP A 77 10.95 8.59 3.14
N ILE A 78 11.36 9.86 3.02
CA ILE A 78 10.45 10.96 2.64
C ILE A 78 9.82 10.72 1.27
N ALA A 79 10.60 10.23 0.30
CA ALA A 79 10.08 9.89 -1.02
C ALA A 79 9.08 8.71 -0.95
N VAL A 80 9.37 7.69 -0.14
CA VAL A 80 8.45 6.57 0.11
C VAL A 80 7.13 7.07 0.71
N THR A 81 7.18 7.92 1.74
CA THR A 81 5.99 8.51 2.37
C THR A 81 5.17 9.31 1.36
N THR A 82 5.82 10.16 0.57
CA THR A 82 5.16 10.98 -0.47
C THR A 82 4.46 10.10 -1.51
N LEU A 83 5.11 9.03 -1.99
CA LEU A 83 4.51 8.10 -2.94
C LEU A 83 3.37 7.29 -2.31
N THR A 84 3.46 6.98 -1.01
CA THR A 84 2.41 6.29 -0.26
C THR A 84 1.17 7.17 -0.10
N GLU A 85 1.34 8.43 0.28
CA GLU A 85 0.25 9.41 0.36
C GLU A 85 -0.40 9.64 -1.00
N ARG A 86 0.40 9.72 -2.06
CA ARG A 86 -0.09 9.82 -3.44
C ARG A 86 -0.89 8.58 -3.84
N THR A 87 -0.46 7.39 -3.44
CA THR A 87 -1.18 6.13 -3.65
C THR A 87 -2.56 6.18 -3.00
N VAL A 88 -2.63 6.58 -1.72
CA VAL A 88 -3.90 6.72 -0.99
C VAL A 88 -4.83 7.72 -1.68
N THR A 89 -4.28 8.85 -2.11
CA THR A 89 -5.05 9.91 -2.80
C THR A 89 -5.60 9.43 -4.14
N LEU A 90 -4.78 8.74 -4.94
CA LEU A 90 -5.19 8.19 -6.23
C LEU A 90 -6.25 7.10 -6.07
N GLU A 91 -6.09 6.23 -5.08
CA GLU A 91 -7.08 5.19 -4.76
C GLU A 91 -8.42 5.80 -4.33
N ALA A 92 -8.41 6.81 -3.46
CA ALA A 92 -9.62 7.55 -3.09
C ALA A 92 -10.26 8.25 -4.29
N THR A 93 -9.45 8.84 -5.19
CA THR A 93 -9.93 9.50 -6.41
C THR A 93 -10.63 8.51 -7.34
N LEU A 94 -10.04 7.33 -7.53
CA LEU A 94 -10.63 6.25 -8.33
C LEU A 94 -11.97 5.80 -7.74
N LEU A 95 -12.00 5.52 -6.44
CA LEU A 95 -13.21 5.04 -5.77
C LEU A 95 -14.34 6.07 -5.78
N ASN A 96 -14.04 7.36 -5.64
CA ASN A 96 -15.05 8.43 -5.66
C ASN A 96 -15.70 8.62 -7.04
N ARG A 97 -15.04 8.21 -8.13
CA ARG A 97 -15.61 8.30 -9.49
C ARG A 97 -16.53 7.13 -9.84
N ALA A 98 -16.50 6.05 -9.06
CA ALA A 98 -17.25 4.82 -9.36
C ALA A 98 -18.72 4.87 -8.90
N THR A 99 -19.05 5.67 -7.88
CA THR A 99 -20.42 5.75 -7.32
C THR A 99 -21.01 7.14 -7.61
N PRO A 100 -22.13 7.26 -8.35
CA PRO A 100 -22.79 8.54 -8.54
C PRO A 100 -23.27 9.11 -7.19
N PRO A 101 -23.10 10.42 -6.93
CA PRO A 101 -23.54 11.01 -5.68
C PRO A 101 -25.07 11.00 -5.57
N PRO A 102 -25.63 10.90 -4.34
CA PRO A 102 -27.07 11.02 -4.14
C PRO A 102 -27.56 12.45 -4.52
N PRO A 103 -28.85 12.60 -4.86
CA PRO A 103 -29.45 13.92 -5.09
C PRO A 103 -29.25 14.85 -3.89
N LYS A 104 -28.99 16.14 -4.18
CA LYS A 104 -28.78 17.16 -3.14
C LYS A 104 -30.09 17.74 -2.61
N ASP A 105 -31.13 17.77 -3.46
CA ASP A 105 -32.44 18.26 -3.06
C ASP A 105 -33.10 17.32 -2.03
N PRO A 106 -33.67 17.83 -0.93
CA PRO A 106 -34.27 17.00 0.10
C PRO A 106 -35.44 16.12 -0.37
N ALA A 107 -36.27 16.61 -1.30
CA ALA A 107 -37.42 15.86 -1.79
C ALA A 107 -36.98 14.76 -2.77
N GLU A 108 -36.04 15.07 -3.67
CA GLU A 108 -35.42 14.07 -4.54
C GLU A 108 -34.65 13.01 -3.74
N ARG A 109 -34.01 13.41 -2.64
CA ARG A 109 -33.29 12.50 -1.76
C ARG A 109 -34.20 11.51 -1.06
N LEU A 110 -35.39 11.94 -0.62
CA LEU A 110 -36.39 11.03 -0.04
C LEU A 110 -36.88 10.02 -1.06
N ALA A 111 -37.23 10.46 -2.27
CA ALA A 111 -37.64 9.57 -3.35
C ALA A 111 -36.53 8.58 -3.73
N TYR A 112 -35.29 9.06 -3.80
CA TYR A 112 -34.11 8.24 -4.04
C TYR A 112 -33.94 7.15 -2.98
N GLU A 113 -34.00 7.48 -1.69
CA GLU A 113 -33.87 6.49 -0.61
C GLU A 113 -35.02 5.47 -0.60
N LEU A 114 -36.25 5.89 -0.88
CA LEU A 114 -37.38 4.97 -1.01
C LEU A 114 -37.14 3.96 -2.12
N HIS A 115 -36.65 4.43 -3.27
CA HIS A 115 -36.32 3.56 -4.38
C HIS A 115 -35.17 2.59 -4.06
N LEU A 116 -34.13 3.05 -3.36
CA LEU A 116 -33.08 2.16 -2.87
C LEU A 116 -33.63 1.12 -1.88
N GLN A 117 -34.58 1.49 -1.01
CA GLN A 117 -35.23 0.53 -0.10
C GLN A 117 -36.03 -0.53 -0.84
N GLU A 118 -36.75 -0.18 -1.90
CA GLU A 118 -37.48 -1.11 -2.77
C GLU A 118 -36.52 -2.13 -3.40
N ILE A 119 -35.42 -1.65 -3.99
CA ILE A 119 -34.39 -2.52 -4.60
C ILE A 119 -33.78 -3.44 -3.53
N ARG A 120 -33.40 -2.88 -2.37
CA ARG A 120 -32.85 -3.69 -1.25
C ARG A 120 -33.85 -4.77 -0.81
N SER A 121 -35.15 -4.46 -0.76
CA SER A 121 -36.19 -5.43 -0.41
C SER A 121 -36.23 -6.60 -1.38
N GLN A 122 -36.21 -6.32 -2.69
CA GLN A 122 -36.15 -7.35 -3.73
C GLN A 122 -34.89 -8.21 -3.60
N LEU A 123 -33.73 -7.58 -3.41
CA LEU A 123 -32.45 -8.27 -3.27
C LEU A 123 -32.34 -9.12 -2.00
N ARG A 124 -33.05 -8.77 -0.90
CA ARG A 124 -33.07 -9.58 0.32
C ARG A 124 -33.73 -10.94 0.13
N GLY A 125 -34.58 -11.10 -0.90
CA GLY A 125 -35.14 -12.40 -1.29
C GLY A 125 -34.09 -13.37 -1.85
N LEU A 126 -32.89 -12.88 -2.18
CA LEU A 126 -31.78 -13.67 -2.72
C LEU A 126 -30.82 -14.12 -1.59
N SER A 127 -30.16 -15.25 -1.80
CA SER A 127 -29.05 -15.69 -0.96
C SER A 127 -27.88 -14.70 -1.03
N LEU A 128 -26.98 -14.73 -0.03
CA LEU A 128 -25.79 -13.87 -0.02
C LEU A 128 -24.91 -14.07 -1.27
N SER A 129 -24.81 -15.31 -1.76
CA SER A 129 -24.05 -15.62 -2.97
C SER A 129 -24.65 -14.98 -4.22
N GLU A 130 -25.98 -15.01 -4.34
CA GLU A 130 -26.71 -14.39 -5.45
C GLU A 130 -26.65 -12.86 -5.37
N ARG A 131 -26.79 -12.27 -4.18
CA ARG A 131 -26.59 -10.82 -3.99
C ARG A 131 -25.18 -10.40 -4.38
N THR A 132 -24.16 -11.17 -3.99
CA THR A 132 -22.78 -10.93 -4.41
C THR A 132 -22.63 -11.02 -5.93
N ASN A 133 -23.29 -11.98 -6.58
CA ASN A 133 -23.27 -12.11 -8.03
C ASN A 133 -23.94 -10.91 -8.73
N VAL A 134 -25.13 -10.50 -8.28
CA VAL A 134 -25.81 -9.28 -8.75
C VAL A 134 -24.91 -8.06 -8.55
N TYR A 135 -24.24 -7.97 -7.40
CA TYR A 135 -23.31 -6.90 -7.13
C TYR A 135 -22.09 -6.91 -8.05
N ARG A 136 -21.62 -8.06 -8.56
CA ARG A 136 -20.52 -8.14 -9.53
C ARG A 136 -20.95 -7.77 -10.94
N THR A 137 -22.12 -8.24 -11.36
CA THR A 137 -22.55 -8.16 -12.76
C THR A 137 -23.37 -6.93 -13.09
N SER A 138 -23.99 -6.28 -12.10
CA SER A 138 -24.83 -5.12 -12.34
C SER A 138 -24.04 -3.91 -12.83
N THR A 139 -24.61 -3.17 -13.77
CA THR A 139 -24.14 -1.85 -14.19
C THR A 139 -25.15 -0.75 -13.87
N ASP A 140 -26.30 -1.10 -13.27
CA ASP A 140 -27.33 -0.14 -12.89
C ASP A 140 -26.89 0.64 -11.64
N PRO A 141 -26.68 1.96 -11.74
CA PRO A 141 -26.21 2.77 -10.62
C PRO A 141 -27.11 2.70 -9.37
N LEU A 142 -28.42 2.50 -9.54
CA LEU A 142 -29.36 2.41 -8.42
C LEU A 142 -29.23 1.07 -7.70
N VAL A 143 -29.02 -0.03 -8.43
CA VAL A 143 -28.72 -1.33 -7.83
C VAL A 143 -27.39 -1.31 -7.10
N LEU A 144 -26.37 -0.68 -7.68
CA LEU A 144 -25.06 -0.55 -7.03
C LEU A 144 -25.15 0.29 -5.76
N ALA A 145 -25.79 1.46 -5.83
CA ALA A 145 -26.00 2.31 -4.67
C ALA A 145 -26.82 1.60 -3.59
N ALA A 146 -27.89 0.88 -3.97
CA ALA A 146 -28.72 0.12 -3.05
C ALA A 146 -27.91 -0.90 -2.24
N ILE A 147 -26.97 -1.59 -2.89
CA ILE A 147 -26.09 -2.59 -2.26
C ILE A 147 -25.00 -1.90 -1.42
N GLU A 148 -24.31 -0.89 -1.95
CA GLU A 148 -23.16 -0.24 -1.30
C GLU A 148 -23.53 0.53 -0.03
N THR A 149 -24.77 1.02 0.03
CA THR A 149 -25.30 1.78 1.17
C THR A 149 -26.28 0.96 2.02
N ALA A 150 -26.43 -0.34 1.73
CA ALA A 150 -27.33 -1.19 2.48
C ALA A 150 -26.86 -1.35 3.94
N PRO A 151 -27.77 -1.25 4.93
CA PRO A 151 -27.45 -1.66 6.28
C PRO A 151 -27.27 -3.17 6.35
N ASN A 152 -26.63 -3.63 7.43
CA ASN A 152 -26.54 -5.06 7.74
C ASN A 152 -27.94 -5.71 7.74
N THR A 153 -28.00 -6.94 7.26
CA THR A 153 -29.22 -7.75 7.15
C THR A 153 -29.19 -8.90 8.14
N LEU A 154 -30.36 -9.37 8.57
CA LEU A 154 -30.44 -10.58 9.37
C LEU A 154 -30.04 -11.80 8.52
N SER A 155 -29.24 -12.68 9.10
CA SER A 155 -28.85 -13.97 8.53
C SER A 155 -30.05 -14.91 8.46
N ALA A 156 -29.89 -16.01 7.73
CA ALA A 156 -30.81 -17.14 7.87
C ALA A 156 -30.86 -17.59 9.36
N PRO A 157 -32.01 -18.09 9.85
CA PRO A 157 -32.12 -18.67 11.18
C PRO A 157 -31.11 -19.80 11.35
N ARG A 158 -30.36 -19.75 12.44
CA ARG A 158 -29.47 -20.83 12.86
C ARG A 158 -30.30 -22.00 13.44
N PRO A 159 -29.70 -23.19 13.63
CA PRO A 159 -30.40 -24.33 14.23
C PRO A 159 -30.99 -24.06 15.61
N ASP A 160 -30.46 -23.08 16.35
CA ASP A 160 -30.95 -22.62 17.65
C ASP A 160 -32.03 -21.51 17.56
N GLY A 161 -32.48 -21.17 16.35
CA GLY A 161 -33.47 -20.12 16.09
C GLY A 161 -32.90 -18.70 16.13
N SER A 162 -31.62 -18.51 16.45
CA SER A 162 -30.99 -17.19 16.48
C SER A 162 -30.64 -16.69 15.08
N GLN A 163 -30.64 -15.37 14.90
CA GLN A 163 -30.17 -14.70 13.69
C GLN A 163 -29.03 -13.74 14.05
N LYS A 164 -28.04 -13.60 13.17
CA LYS A 164 -27.00 -12.57 13.30
C LYS A 164 -27.20 -11.49 12.27
N LEU A 165 -26.72 -10.29 12.60
CA LEU A 165 -26.55 -9.24 11.60
C LEU A 165 -25.31 -9.56 10.76
N GLU A 166 -25.52 -9.72 9.47
CA GLU A 166 -24.51 -9.96 8.46
C GLU A 166 -24.49 -8.79 7.46
N PRO A 167 -23.34 -8.50 6.85
CA PRO A 167 -23.28 -7.48 5.82
C PRO A 167 -24.12 -7.88 4.61
N PHE A 168 -24.69 -6.89 3.91
CA PHE A 168 -25.56 -7.13 2.76
C PHE A 168 -24.85 -7.88 1.62
N VAL A 169 -23.61 -7.47 1.37
CA VAL A 169 -22.55 -8.16 0.62
C VAL A 169 -21.28 -8.06 1.48
N GLY A 170 -20.43 -9.08 1.45
CA GLY A 170 -19.20 -9.07 2.26
C GLY A 170 -18.30 -7.87 1.95
N PRO A 171 -17.65 -7.26 2.96
CA PRO A 171 -16.87 -6.03 2.79
C PRO A 171 -15.67 -6.24 1.86
N THR A 172 -15.05 -7.41 1.89
CA THR A 172 -13.91 -7.75 1.02
C THR A 172 -14.34 -7.84 -0.44
N GLU A 173 -15.47 -8.51 -0.72
CA GLU A 173 -16.04 -8.60 -2.06
C GLU A 173 -16.49 -7.23 -2.55
N MET A 174 -17.07 -6.41 -1.65
CA MET A 174 -17.44 -5.04 -1.98
C MET A 174 -16.22 -4.23 -2.42
N SER A 175 -15.16 -4.20 -1.61
CA SER A 175 -13.94 -3.46 -1.94
C SER A 175 -13.32 -3.92 -3.26
N ALA A 176 -13.24 -5.22 -3.51
CA ALA A 176 -12.65 -5.77 -4.73
C ALA A 176 -13.44 -5.33 -5.98
N VAL A 177 -14.76 -5.44 -5.97
CA VAL A 177 -15.61 -5.08 -7.11
C VAL A 177 -15.66 -3.56 -7.32
N ARG A 178 -15.67 -2.75 -6.24
CA ARG A 178 -15.58 -1.28 -6.36
C ARG A 178 -14.29 -0.86 -7.02
N LEU A 179 -13.17 -1.48 -6.63
CA LEU A 179 -11.88 -1.21 -7.25
C LEU A 179 -11.88 -1.62 -8.72
N GLU A 180 -12.32 -2.83 -9.06
CA GLU A 180 -12.40 -3.30 -10.45
C GLU A 180 -13.23 -2.35 -11.34
N ARG A 181 -14.39 -1.89 -10.85
CA ARG A 181 -15.22 -0.91 -11.56
C ARG A 181 -14.53 0.44 -11.69
N ALA A 182 -13.94 0.94 -10.61
CA ALA A 182 -13.22 2.20 -10.63
C ALA A 182 -12.08 2.17 -11.66
N GLU A 183 -11.35 1.05 -11.73
CA GLU A 183 -10.29 0.86 -12.71
C GLU A 183 -10.80 0.80 -14.15
N LYS A 184 -11.97 0.19 -14.37
CA LYS A 184 -12.61 0.15 -15.70
C LYS A 184 -13.12 1.52 -16.14
N ASN A 185 -13.67 2.32 -15.21
CA ASN A 185 -14.20 3.65 -15.49
C ASN A 185 -13.08 4.68 -15.73
N ASP A 186 -11.93 4.52 -15.08
CA ASP A 186 -10.78 5.41 -15.22
C ASP A 186 -9.46 4.61 -15.33
N PRO A 187 -9.20 4.02 -16.51
CA PRO A 187 -8.02 3.17 -16.73
C PRO A 187 -6.71 3.96 -16.67
N VAL A 188 -6.75 5.27 -16.91
CA VAL A 188 -5.58 6.15 -16.84
C VAL A 188 -5.15 6.31 -15.39
N THR A 189 -6.05 6.73 -14.51
CA THR A 189 -5.73 6.89 -13.08
C THR A 189 -5.39 5.54 -12.44
N ALA A 190 -6.02 4.44 -12.87
CA ALA A 190 -5.68 3.08 -12.43
C ALA A 190 -4.26 2.68 -12.81
N THR A 191 -3.83 3.01 -14.03
CA THR A 191 -2.46 2.74 -14.49
C THR A 191 -1.46 3.57 -13.69
N THR A 192 -1.73 4.86 -13.50
CA THR A 192 -0.89 5.72 -12.63
C THR A 192 -0.84 5.21 -11.20
N LEU A 193 -1.94 4.72 -10.62
CA LEU A 193 -1.96 4.11 -9.29
C LEU A 193 -1.01 2.90 -9.22
N ARG A 194 -1.08 1.99 -10.21
CA ARG A 194 -0.20 0.81 -10.29
C ARG A 194 1.27 1.22 -10.40
N GLU A 195 1.57 2.20 -11.24
CA GLU A 195 2.94 2.71 -11.44
C GLU A 195 3.52 3.33 -10.17
N VAL A 196 2.73 4.19 -9.48
CA VAL A 196 3.13 4.81 -8.22
C VAL A 196 3.30 3.78 -7.11
N LYS A 197 2.40 2.78 -7.01
CA LYS A 197 2.53 1.66 -6.06
C LYS A 197 3.83 0.88 -6.28
N SER A 198 4.12 0.51 -7.53
CA SER A 198 5.35 -0.20 -7.88
C SER A 198 6.61 0.63 -7.56
N LEU A 199 6.59 1.93 -7.84
CA LEU A 199 7.71 2.82 -7.51
C LEU A 199 7.94 2.94 -6.01
N ALA A 200 6.87 3.11 -5.23
CA ALA A 200 6.93 3.15 -3.77
C ALA A 200 7.51 1.85 -3.20
N GLU A 201 7.10 0.71 -3.75
CA GLU A 201 7.59 -0.60 -3.32
C GLU A 201 9.08 -0.78 -3.59
N VAL A 202 9.56 -0.40 -4.78
CA VAL A 202 10.99 -0.46 -5.11
C VAL A 202 11.82 0.37 -4.12
N TYR A 203 11.36 1.58 -3.79
CA TYR A 203 12.08 2.45 -2.85
C TYR A 203 12.08 1.86 -1.44
N ARG A 204 10.92 1.36 -1.01
CA ARG A 204 10.77 0.71 0.29
C ARG A 204 11.67 -0.52 0.43
N LEU A 205 11.71 -1.39 -0.58
CA LEU A 205 12.57 -2.57 -0.60
C LEU A 205 14.06 -2.20 -0.56
N ALA A 206 14.46 -1.19 -1.34
CA ALA A 206 15.84 -0.72 -1.35
C ALA A 206 16.28 -0.19 0.01
N VAL A 207 15.51 0.72 0.61
CA VAL A 207 15.83 1.33 1.89
C VAL A 207 15.79 0.31 3.02
N ASN A 208 14.74 -0.53 3.09
CA ASN A 208 14.63 -1.54 4.14
C ASN A 208 15.73 -2.60 4.03
N GLY A 209 16.11 -2.99 2.81
CA GLY A 209 17.21 -3.92 2.58
C GLY A 209 18.53 -3.38 3.13
N VAL A 210 18.91 -2.15 2.75
CA VAL A 210 20.15 -1.54 3.23
C VAL A 210 20.10 -1.22 4.72
N ARG A 211 18.97 -0.71 5.23
CA ARG A 211 18.77 -0.47 6.67
C ARG A 211 19.01 -1.74 7.47
N LYS A 212 18.44 -2.87 7.03
CA LYS A 212 18.62 -4.15 7.69
C LYS A 212 20.09 -4.57 7.67
N GLU A 213 20.75 -4.51 6.51
CA GLU A 213 22.17 -4.87 6.41
C GLU A 213 23.07 -3.99 7.30
N ILE A 214 22.80 -2.68 7.40
CA ILE A 214 23.52 -1.78 8.32
C ILE A 214 23.36 -2.21 9.78
N LEU A 215 22.12 -2.49 10.20
CA LEU A 215 21.83 -2.91 11.57
C LEU A 215 22.47 -4.26 11.91
N ASP A 216 22.39 -5.23 10.98
CA ASP A 216 22.99 -6.55 11.13
C ASP A 216 24.53 -6.47 11.29
N GLU A 217 25.21 -5.57 10.56
CA GLU A 217 26.66 -5.37 10.71
C GLU A 217 27.03 -4.82 12.09
N VAL A 218 26.28 -3.86 12.61
CA VAL A 218 26.58 -3.22 13.91
C VAL A 218 26.32 -4.19 15.07
N SER A 219 25.25 -4.98 15.00
CA SER A 219 24.98 -6.03 15.99
C SER A 219 26.05 -7.13 15.97
N GLY A 220 26.67 -7.40 14.82
CA GLY A 220 27.80 -8.32 14.71
C GLY A 220 29.08 -7.82 15.40
N VAL A 221 29.29 -6.50 15.44
CA VAL A 221 30.43 -5.87 16.13
C VAL A 221 30.32 -6.02 17.66
N GLU A 222 29.11 -6.02 18.23
CA GLU A 222 28.91 -6.20 19.67
C GLU A 222 29.17 -7.63 20.16
N ALA A 223 29.12 -8.62 19.25
CA ALA A 223 29.32 -10.04 19.57
C ALA A 223 30.78 -10.52 19.43
N SER A 224 31.69 -9.66 18.96
CA SER A 224 33.09 -9.96 18.65
C SER A 224 34.06 -9.30 19.62
#